data_AF-A0A3B0WFV4-F1
#
_entry.id   AF-A0A3B0WFV4-F1
#
_cell.length_a   1.000
_cell.length_b   1.000
_cell.length_c   1.000
_cell.angle_alpha   90.00
_cell.angle_beta   90.00
_cell.angle_gamma   90.00
#
_symmetry.space_group_name_H-M   'P 1'
#
loop_
_entity.id
_entity.type
_entity.pdbx_description
1 polymer ?
#
loop_
_entity_poly.entity_id
_entity_poly.type
_entity_poly.pdbx_seq_one_letter_code
_entity_poly.pdbx_strand_id
1 'polypeptide(L)'
;MKKQLKSIPQFANEKEEQLFWEQNDSSDYLDWNKASKVVMPNLKPTTKTISLRLPQHLLDSIKSAAHARDVPYQSLIKVWLQEKLHGH
;
A
#
# COMPACT_ATOMS: atom_id res chain seq x y z
N MET A 1 -28.56 0.27 -21.75
CA MET A 1 -27.84 0.16 -23.04
C MET A 1 -26.40 -0.28 -22.75
N LYS A 2 -25.85 -1.28 -23.44
CA LYS A 2 -24.44 -1.68 -23.26
C LYS A 2 -23.55 -0.59 -23.86
N LYS A 3 -22.74 0.07 -23.03
CA LYS A 3 -21.71 1.03 -23.48
C LYS A 3 -20.70 0.26 -24.33
N GLN A 4 -20.43 0.70 -25.56
CA GLN A 4 -19.39 0.10 -26.39
C GLN A 4 -18.03 0.55 -25.84
N LEU A 5 -17.20 -0.40 -25.43
CA LEU A 5 -15.88 -0.11 -24.86
C LEU A 5 -14.89 0.17 -26.00
N LYS A 6 -14.04 1.18 -25.80
CA LYS A 6 -12.93 1.50 -26.71
C LYS A 6 -11.83 0.44 -26.56
N SER A 7 -11.05 0.20 -27.61
CA SER A 7 -9.93 -0.75 -27.53
C SER A 7 -8.79 -0.18 -26.69
N ILE A 8 -8.21 -1.02 -25.84
CA ILE A 8 -7.04 -0.66 -25.04
C ILE A 8 -5.81 -0.66 -25.97
N PRO A 9 -5.02 0.43 -26.02
CA PRO A 9 -3.80 0.48 -26.82
C PRO A 9 -2.72 -0.47 -26.26
N GLN A 10 -1.77 -0.86 -27.11
CA GLN A 10 -0.66 -1.72 -26.70
C GLN A 10 0.48 -0.84 -26.16
N PHE A 11 0.83 -0.99 -24.88
CA PHE A 11 1.87 -0.20 -24.23
C PHE A 11 3.23 -0.89 -24.30
N ALA A 12 4.30 -0.13 -24.47
CA ALA A 12 5.66 -0.66 -24.47
C ALA A 12 6.22 -0.86 -23.05
N ASN A 13 5.72 -0.11 -22.07
CA ASN A 13 6.16 -0.18 -20.67
C ASN A 13 5.05 0.28 -19.69
N GLU A 14 5.21 -0.08 -18.41
CA GLU A 14 4.25 0.24 -17.34
C GLU A 14 4.08 1.76 -17.11
N LYS A 15 5.14 2.54 -17.32
CA LYS A 15 5.08 4.00 -17.12
C LYS A 15 4.20 4.69 -18.17
N GLU A 16 4.24 4.21 -19.40
CA GLU A 16 3.37 4.65 -20.50
C GLU A 16 1.91 4.30 -20.21
N GLU A 17 1.67 3.07 -19.74
CA GLU A 17 0.33 2.64 -19.32
C GLU A 17 -0.21 3.51 -18.18
N GLN A 18 0.60 3.78 -17.15
CA GLN A 18 0.21 4.65 -16.04
C GLN A 18 -0.20 6.05 -16.53
N LEU A 19 0.63 6.67 -17.37
CA LEU A 19 0.34 8.01 -17.93
C LEU A 19 -0.93 8.02 -18.76
N PHE A 20 -1.21 6.94 -19.51
CA PHE A 20 -2.45 6.80 -20.27
C PHE A 20 -3.66 6.75 -19.34
N TRP A 21 -3.64 5.93 -18.30
CA TRP A 21 -4.76 5.80 -17.35
C TRP A 21 -4.95 7.03 -16.46
N GLU A 22 -3.90 7.80 -16.19
CA GLU A 22 -4.02 9.10 -15.49
C GLU A 22 -4.78 10.15 -16.33
N GLN A 23 -4.68 10.06 -17.66
CA GLN A 23 -5.28 11.03 -18.59
C GLN A 23 -6.63 10.59 -19.15
N ASN A 24 -6.95 9.30 -19.11
CA ASN A 24 -8.13 8.71 -19.74
C ASN A 24 -9.07 8.08 -18.72
N ASP A 25 -10.39 8.26 -18.91
CA ASP A 25 -11.37 7.59 -18.06
C ASP A 25 -11.43 6.08 -18.37
N SER A 26 -11.03 5.28 -17.39
CA SER A 26 -11.11 3.81 -17.42
C SER A 26 -12.51 3.25 -17.73
N SER A 27 -13.58 3.98 -17.43
CA SER A 27 -14.97 3.55 -17.69
C SER A 27 -15.33 3.46 -19.18
N ASP A 28 -14.49 4.04 -20.04
CA ASP A 28 -14.62 3.96 -21.50
C ASP A 28 -13.97 2.71 -22.10
N TYR A 29 -13.04 2.08 -21.35
CA TYR A 29 -12.21 0.97 -21.85
C TYR A 29 -12.48 -0.34 -21.10
N LEU A 30 -12.89 -0.29 -19.83
CA LEU A 30 -13.05 -1.46 -18.96
C LEU A 30 -14.52 -1.67 -18.56
N ASP A 31 -14.96 -2.94 -18.60
CA ASP A 31 -16.25 -3.36 -18.04
C ASP A 31 -16.12 -3.58 -16.52
N TRP A 32 -16.38 -2.53 -15.76
CA TRP A 32 -16.31 -2.59 -14.29
C TRP A 32 -17.28 -3.60 -13.66
N ASN A 33 -18.33 -4.05 -14.36
CA ASN A 33 -19.22 -5.10 -13.84
C ASN A 33 -18.53 -6.47 -13.78
N LYS A 34 -17.43 -6.66 -14.51
CA LYS A 34 -16.61 -7.89 -14.47
C LYS A 34 -15.45 -7.80 -13.49
N ALA A 35 -15.27 -6.65 -12.82
CA ALA A 35 -14.17 -6.47 -11.89
C ALA A 35 -14.35 -7.39 -10.66
N SER A 36 -13.31 -8.14 -10.32
CA SER A 36 -13.26 -8.97 -9.11
C SER A 36 -12.29 -8.38 -8.12
N LYS A 37 -12.61 -8.45 -6.82
CA LYS A 37 -11.63 -8.17 -5.77
C LYS A 37 -10.54 -9.23 -5.84
N VAL A 38 -9.31 -8.82 -6.13
CA VAL A 38 -8.15 -9.72 -6.14
C VAL A 38 -7.39 -9.49 -4.85
N VAL A 39 -7.07 -10.58 -4.14
CA VAL A 39 -6.09 -10.56 -3.06
C VAL A 39 -4.73 -10.71 -3.71
N MET A 40 -3.84 -9.74 -3.49
CA MET A 40 -2.51 -9.71 -4.07
C MET A 40 -1.49 -10.04 -2.97
N PRO A 41 -1.35 -11.31 -2.55
CA PRO A 41 -0.57 -11.69 -1.37
C PRO A 41 0.93 -11.39 -1.51
N ASN A 42 1.41 -11.24 -2.75
CA ASN A 42 2.84 -11.05 -3.06
C ASN A 42 3.24 -9.59 -3.29
N LEU A 43 2.29 -8.64 -3.26
CA LEU A 43 2.63 -7.23 -3.32
C LEU A 43 3.31 -6.83 -2.00
N LYS A 44 4.63 -6.64 -2.06
CA LYS A 44 5.39 -6.12 -0.92
C LYS A 44 5.10 -4.62 -0.80
N PRO A 45 4.60 -4.13 0.35
CA PRO A 45 4.57 -2.69 0.60
C PRO A 45 5.97 -2.12 0.42
N THR A 46 6.08 -0.99 -0.27
CA THR A 46 7.37 -0.31 -0.44
C THR A 46 7.88 0.17 0.92
N THR A 47 9.11 -0.20 1.28
CA THR A 47 9.74 0.23 2.54
C THR A 47 10.80 1.28 2.26
N LYS A 48 10.77 2.38 3.01
CA LYS A 48 11.81 3.42 2.99
C LYS A 48 12.55 3.44 4.33
N THR A 49 13.87 3.33 4.29
CA THR A 49 14.72 3.46 5.49
C THR A 49 14.76 4.92 5.92
N ILE A 50 14.49 5.17 7.20
CA ILE A 50 14.61 6.49 7.82
C ILE A 50 15.50 6.40 9.06
N SER A 51 16.23 7.48 9.35
CA SER A 51 16.96 7.64 10.60
C SER A 51 16.12 8.47 11.57
N LEU A 52 15.76 7.90 12.73
CA LEU A 52 14.95 8.54 13.75
C LEU A 52 15.70 8.53 15.09
N ARG A 53 15.74 9.68 15.79
CA ARG A 53 16.25 9.75 17.16
C ARG A 53 15.11 9.58 18.16
N LEU A 54 15.31 8.71 19.15
CA LEU A 54 14.37 8.46 20.24
C LEU A 54 15.08 8.64 21.58
N PRO A 55 14.40 9.15 22.62
CA PRO A 55 14.91 9.09 23.99
C PRO A 55 15.18 7.65 24.42
N GLN A 56 16.27 7.42 25.16
CA GLN A 56 16.69 6.07 25.55
C GLN A 56 15.62 5.34 26.38
N HIS A 57 15.05 6.00 27.39
CA HIS A 57 14.01 5.41 28.24
C HIS A 57 12.76 4.96 27.45
N LEU A 58 12.42 5.68 26.39
CA LEU A 58 11.30 5.32 25.52
C LEU A 58 11.62 4.07 24.71
N LEU A 59 12.81 4.01 24.12
CA LEU A 59 13.25 2.84 23.36
C LEU A 59 13.29 1.58 24.25
N ASP A 60 13.76 1.71 25.49
CA ASP A 60 13.81 0.60 26.44
C ASP A 60 12.40 0.13 26.81
N SER A 61 11.47 1.06 27.05
CA SER A 61 10.06 0.74 27.29
C SER A 61 9.40 0.01 26.10
N ILE A 62 9.70 0.43 24.87
CA ILE A 62 9.22 -0.24 23.65
C ILE A 62 9.79 -1.66 23.56
N LYS A 63 11.07 -1.85 23.84
CA LYS A 63 11.70 -3.19 23.83
C LYS A 63 11.05 -4.12 24.85
N SER A 64 10.81 -3.66 26.08
CA SER A 64 10.08 -4.43 27.09
C SER A 64 8.67 -4.79 26.64
N ALA A 65 7.94 -3.84 26.05
CA ALA A 65 6.60 -4.06 25.52
C ALA A 65 6.57 -5.05 24.34
N ALA A 66 7.61 -5.05 23.51
CA ALA A 66 7.77 -5.96 22.38
C ALA A 66 8.09 -7.38 22.84
N HIS A 67 9.00 -7.52 23.80
CA HIS A 67 9.34 -8.80 24.41
C HIS A 67 8.13 -9.44 25.10
N ALA A 68 7.33 -8.66 25.83
CA ALA A 68 6.10 -9.15 26.47
C ALA A 68 5.04 -9.66 25.47
N ARG A 69 5.13 -9.24 24.19
CA ARG A 69 4.22 -9.62 23.10
C ARG A 69 4.85 -10.63 22.14
N ASP A 70 6.06 -11.10 22.43
CA ASP A 70 6.85 -11.99 21.57
C ASP A 70 7.01 -11.46 20.12
N VAL A 71 7.26 -10.15 19.99
CA VAL A 71 7.48 -9.50 18.69
C VAL A 71 8.77 -8.67 18.68
N PRO A 72 9.43 -8.48 17.51
CA PRO A 72 10.54 -7.55 17.40
C PRO A 72 10.10 -6.10 17.67
N TYR A 73 10.92 -5.33 18.38
CA TYR A 73 10.59 -3.94 18.72
C TYR A 73 10.40 -3.05 17.49
N GLN A 74 11.13 -3.28 16.38
CA GLN A 74 10.90 -2.54 15.14
C GLN A 74 9.54 -2.85 14.51
N SER A 75 9.08 -4.10 14.60
CA SER A 75 7.75 -4.49 14.13
C SER A 75 6.66 -3.85 15.00
N LEU A 76 6.84 -3.84 16.33
CA LEU A 76 5.91 -3.18 17.24
C LEU A 76 5.79 -1.67 16.95
N ILE A 77 6.91 -0.99 16.69
CA ILE A 77 6.90 0.43 16.30
C ILE A 77 6.03 0.65 15.05
N LYS A 78 6.14 -0.21 14.03
CA LYS A 78 5.33 -0.10 12.81
C LYS A 78 3.84 -0.26 13.10
N VAL A 79 3.47 -1.24 13.92
CA VAL A 79 2.08 -1.49 14.31
C VAL A 79 1.50 -0.28 15.05
N TRP A 80 2.20 0.24 16.06
CA TRP A 80 1.71 1.40 16.81
C TRP A 80 1.61 2.68 15.97
N LEU A 81 2.55 2.93 15.06
CA LEU A 81 2.44 4.04 14.12
C LEU A 81 1.22 3.88 13.21
N GLN A 82 0.98 2.66 12.71
CA GLN A 82 -0.17 2.37 11.87
C GLN A 82 -1.49 2.53 12.63
N GLU A 83 -1.58 2.04 13.87
CA GLU A 83 -2.75 2.19 14.73
C GLU A 83 -3.07 3.67 14.98
N LYS A 84 -2.05 4.51 15.21
CA LYS A 84 -2.24 5.96 15.42
C LYS A 84 -2.69 6.71 14.17
N LEU A 85 -2.32 6.23 12.98
CA LEU A 85 -2.79 6.82 11.72
C LEU A 85 -4.22 6.40 11.35
N HIS A 86 -4.65 5.18 11.71
CA HIS A 86 -5.98 4.66 11.39
C HIS A 86 -7.03 4.90 12.49
N GLY A 87 -6.63 5.42 13.65
CA GLY A 87 -7.53 5.77 14.76
C GLY A 87 -8.31 7.08 14.57
N HIS A 88 -8.45 7.57 13.34
CA HIS A 88 -9.21 8.76 12.95
C HIS A 88 -10.25 8.43 11.88
#